data_AF-A0A1C9W782-F1
#
_entry.id   AF-A0A1C9W782-F1
#
_cell.length_a   1.000
_cell.length_b   1.000
_cell.length_c   1.000
_cell.angle_alpha   90.00
_cell.angle_beta   90.00
_cell.angle_gamma   90.00
#
_symmetry.space_group_name_H-M   'P 1'
#
loop_
_entity.id
_entity.type
_entity.pdbx_description
1 polymer ?
#
loop_
_entity_poly.entity_id
_entity_poly.type
_entity_poly.pdbx_seq_one_letter_code
_entity_poly.pdbx_strand_id
1 'polypeptide(L)'
;MKVFSLCAPKVTGVFSALLLLLSAPLVAQERYVCRLGNSERVIEVIQVNPPAGLPCEVQYTKPSGSQTLWQSQYEAGFCEARAREFAEKQAGWGWNCERQSAPADTVEGVMPDTNNERD
;
A
#
# COMPACT_ATOMS: atom_id res chain seq x y z
N MET A 1 -29.69 -17.72 17.35
CA MET A 1 -30.04 -18.17 15.98
C MET A 1 -29.29 -17.33 14.95
N LYS A 2 -28.40 -17.97 14.17
CA LYS A 2 -28.05 -17.56 12.80
C LYS A 2 -27.59 -18.82 12.08
N VAL A 3 -28.34 -19.18 11.05
CA VAL A 3 -28.38 -20.50 10.42
C VAL A 3 -27.20 -20.61 9.47
N PHE A 4 -26.24 -21.51 9.75
CA PHE A 4 -25.24 -21.93 8.78
C PHE A 4 -25.95 -22.87 7.79
N SER A 5 -26.42 -22.30 6.67
CA SER A 5 -26.94 -23.10 5.57
C SER A 5 -25.75 -23.53 4.71
N LEU A 6 -25.36 -24.80 4.86
CA LEU A 6 -24.41 -25.50 4.02
C LEU A 6 -25.08 -25.81 2.67
N CYS A 7 -24.75 -25.06 1.62
CA CYS A 7 -24.97 -25.53 0.26
C CYS A 7 -23.78 -26.40 -0.16
N ALA A 8 -23.96 -27.72 -0.15
CA ALA A 8 -23.09 -28.64 -0.86
C ALA A 8 -23.48 -28.61 -2.35
N PRO A 9 -22.58 -28.27 -3.29
CA PRO A 9 -22.89 -28.39 -4.70
C PRO A 9 -22.68 -29.86 -5.14
N LYS A 10 -23.74 -30.50 -5.61
CA LYS A 10 -23.64 -31.73 -6.40
C LYS A 10 -22.99 -31.38 -7.72
N VAL A 11 -21.79 -31.91 -7.95
CA VAL A 11 -21.08 -31.80 -9.22
C VAL A 11 -21.78 -32.70 -10.25
N THR A 12 -22.39 -32.10 -11.26
CA THR A 12 -22.83 -32.81 -12.47
C THR A 12 -22.53 -31.90 -13.64
N GLY A 13 -21.66 -32.36 -14.53
CA GLY A 13 -20.85 -31.51 -15.40
C GLY A 13 -21.60 -30.88 -16.57
N VAL A 14 -21.14 -29.68 -16.93
CA VAL A 14 -20.94 -29.22 -18.31
C VAL A 14 -19.68 -28.34 -18.29
N PHE A 15 -18.68 -28.72 -19.10
CA PHE A 15 -17.42 -28.00 -19.30
C PHE A 15 -17.69 -26.67 -20.05
N SER A 16 -18.12 -25.63 -19.34
CA SER A 16 -18.00 -24.25 -19.80
C SER A 16 -16.84 -23.64 -19.01
N ALA A 17 -15.70 -23.45 -19.68
CA ALA A 17 -14.51 -22.81 -19.13
C ALA A 17 -14.79 -21.32 -18.82
N LEU A 18 -15.42 -21.07 -17.68
CA LEU A 18 -15.57 -19.73 -17.13
C LEU A 18 -14.33 -19.43 -16.29
N LEU A 19 -13.35 -18.77 -16.91
CA LEU A 19 -12.18 -18.21 -16.22
C LEU A 19 -12.66 -17.21 -15.15
N LEU A 20 -12.63 -17.62 -13.88
CA LEU A 20 -12.76 -16.71 -12.75
C LEU A 20 -11.45 -15.92 -12.64
N LEU A 21 -11.44 -14.69 -13.15
CA LEU A 21 -10.37 -13.73 -12.88
C LEU A 21 -10.40 -13.38 -11.39
N LEU A 22 -9.49 -13.96 -10.59
CA LEU A 22 -9.25 -13.50 -9.23
C LEU A 22 -8.57 -12.13 -9.28
N SER A 23 -9.34 -11.06 -9.10
CA SER A 23 -8.77 -9.75 -8.81
C SER A 23 -8.25 -9.75 -7.37
N ALA A 24 -6.94 -9.82 -7.19
CA ALA A 24 -6.33 -9.59 -5.88
C ALA A 24 -6.52 -8.12 -5.48
N PRO A 25 -6.94 -7.81 -4.23
CA PRO A 25 -6.92 -6.44 -3.75
C PRO A 25 -5.46 -6.00 -3.62
N LEU A 26 -5.09 -4.95 -4.35
CA LEU A 26 -3.81 -4.28 -4.15
C LEU A 26 -3.89 -3.55 -2.81
N VAL A 27 -3.13 -4.01 -1.81
CA VAL A 27 -2.95 -3.27 -0.56
C VAL A 27 -2.12 -2.04 -0.90
N ALA A 28 -2.78 -0.90 -1.06
CA ALA A 28 -2.11 0.36 -1.33
C ALA A 28 -1.24 0.72 -0.13
N GLN A 29 0.07 0.86 -0.35
CA GLN A 29 0.98 1.38 0.66
C GLN A 29 0.61 2.85 0.96
N GLU A 30 0.23 3.13 2.20
CA GLU A 30 -0.23 4.45 2.61
C GLU A 30 0.99 5.36 2.88
N ARG A 31 1.30 6.25 1.94
CA ARG A 31 2.44 7.18 1.98
C ARG A 31 1.99 8.62 1.72
N TYR A 32 2.58 9.57 2.43
CA TYR A 32 2.34 11.00 2.28
C TYR A 32 3.65 11.77 2.14
N VAL A 33 3.71 12.67 1.17
CA VAL A 33 4.80 13.62 1.01
C VAL A 33 4.29 15.03 1.31
N CYS A 34 4.87 15.64 2.34
CA CYS A 34 4.51 16.96 2.83
C CYS A 34 5.61 17.96 2.47
N ARG A 35 5.24 19.06 1.79
CA ARG A 35 6.16 20.12 1.34
C ARG A 35 5.85 21.47 1.98
N LEU A 36 6.87 22.22 2.37
CA LEU A 36 6.78 23.62 2.80
C LEU A 36 8.02 24.39 2.35
N GLY A 37 7.86 25.27 1.36
CA GLY A 37 8.99 25.92 0.70
C GLY A 37 9.94 24.88 0.11
N ASN A 38 11.21 24.92 0.52
CA ASN A 38 12.24 23.97 0.10
C ASN A 38 12.39 22.76 1.04
N SER A 39 11.50 22.60 2.01
CA SER A 39 11.53 21.47 2.96
C SER A 39 10.53 20.38 2.56
N GLU A 40 10.95 19.13 2.68
CA GLU A 40 10.12 17.95 2.45
C GLU A 40 10.12 17.04 3.68
N ARG A 41 8.99 16.39 3.93
CA ARG A 41 8.79 15.40 5.00
C ARG A 41 7.95 14.25 4.48
N VAL A 42 8.24 13.04 4.92
CA VAL A 42 7.56 11.82 4.48
C VAL A 42 6.92 11.14 5.68
N ILE A 43 5.65 10.76 5.54
CA ILE A 43 4.92 9.92 6.49
C ILE A 43 4.57 8.63 5.75
N GLU A 44 4.99 7.48 6.26
CA GLU A 44 4.84 6.20 5.57
C GLU A 44 4.41 5.10 6.53
N VAL A 45 3.47 4.28 6.09
CA VAL A 45 3.11 3.04 6.77
C VAL A 45 4.01 1.91 6.28
N ILE A 46 4.77 1.32 7.20
CA ILE A 46 5.61 0.15 6.97
C ILE A 46 4.89 -1.08 7.51
N GLN A 47 4.69 -2.08 6.68
CA GLN A 47 4.12 -3.37 7.08
C GLN A 47 5.21 -4.42 7.06
N VAL A 48 5.33 -5.20 8.14
CA VAL A 48 6.42 -6.19 8.29
C VAL A 48 6.11 -7.49 7.56
N ASN A 49 4.83 -7.91 7.54
CA ASN A 49 4.40 -9.16 6.88
C ASN A 49 3.19 -8.96 5.96
N PRO A 50 3.40 -8.59 4.68
CA PRO A 50 2.35 -8.70 3.68
C PRO A 50 2.00 -10.19 3.45
N PRO A 51 0.73 -10.57 3.19
CA PRO A 51 -0.45 -9.72 2.94
C PRO A 51 -1.27 -9.39 4.19
N ALA A 52 -0.88 -9.89 5.37
CA ALA A 52 -1.64 -9.68 6.60
C ALA A 52 -1.60 -8.22 7.08
N GLY A 53 -0.66 -7.41 6.58
CA GLY A 53 -0.55 -5.97 6.85
C GLY A 53 -0.13 -5.65 8.29
N LEU A 54 0.27 -6.66 9.05
CA LEU A 54 0.60 -6.58 10.47
C LEU A 54 1.86 -7.41 10.80
N PRO A 55 2.66 -7.01 11.80
CA PRO A 55 2.61 -5.73 12.51
C PRO A 55 2.90 -4.56 11.56
N CYS A 56 2.43 -3.36 11.93
CA CYS A 56 2.61 -2.13 11.16
C CYS A 56 3.31 -1.05 11.98
N GLU A 57 4.02 -0.15 11.31
CA GLU A 57 4.64 1.05 11.87
C GLU A 57 4.30 2.27 11.03
N VAL A 58 4.20 3.44 11.66
CA VAL A 58 4.16 4.73 10.98
C VAL A 58 5.52 5.40 11.13
N GLN A 59 6.28 5.47 10.05
CA GLN A 59 7.57 6.12 9.99
C GLN A 59 7.43 7.57 9.53
N TYR A 60 8.17 8.46 10.17
CA TYR A 60 8.22 9.87 9.82
C TYR A 60 9.65 10.31 9.57
N THR A 61 9.90 10.78 8.36
CA THR A 61 11.22 11.23 7.90
C THR A 61 11.18 12.71 7.61
N LYS A 62 12.17 13.44 8.13
CA LYS A 62 12.41 14.87 7.91
C LYS A 62 13.92 15.10 7.73
N PRO A 63 14.37 16.31 7.33
CA PRO A 63 15.79 16.55 7.08
C PRO A 63 16.71 16.26 8.27
N SER A 64 16.21 16.39 9.50
CA SER A 64 16.98 16.12 10.71
C SER A 64 16.99 14.64 11.14
N GLY A 65 16.33 13.74 10.39
CA GLY A 65 16.29 12.30 10.66
C GLY A 65 14.90 11.67 10.57
N SER A 66 14.85 10.39 10.91
CA SER A 66 13.65 9.55 10.88
C SER A 66 13.28 9.06 12.27
N GLN A 67 11.98 8.82 12.50
CA GLN A 67 11.48 8.25 13.74
C GLN A 67 10.18 7.45 13.52
N THR A 68 10.03 6.36 14.27
CA THR A 68 8.75 5.64 14.38
C THR A 68 7.81 6.43 15.29
N LEU A 69 6.68 6.88 14.77
CA LEU A 69 5.68 7.61 15.55
C LEU A 69 4.70 6.66 16.25
N TRP A 70 4.29 5.60 15.55
CA TRP A 70 3.33 4.62 16.03
C TRP A 70 3.68 3.23 15.52
N GLN A 71 3.23 2.22 16.26
CA GLN A 71 3.32 0.82 15.89
C GLN A 71 2.09 0.07 16.39
N SER A 72 1.65 -0.95 15.66
CA SER A 72 0.59 -1.86 16.07
C SER A 72 0.91 -3.29 15.68
N GLN A 73 0.66 -4.21 16.60
CA GLN A 73 0.92 -5.62 16.39
C GLN A 73 -0.25 -6.35 15.72
N TYR A 74 -1.49 -5.91 15.99
CA TYR A 74 -2.69 -6.72 15.73
C TYR A 74 -3.89 -5.92 15.19
N GLU A 75 -3.80 -4.59 15.13
CA GLU A 75 -4.93 -3.74 14.77
C GLU A 75 -4.80 -3.28 13.31
N ALA A 76 -5.47 -4.00 12.40
CA ALA A 76 -5.52 -3.64 10.99
C ALA A 76 -6.16 -2.25 10.82
N GLY A 77 -5.60 -1.42 9.94
CA GLY A 77 -6.09 -0.06 9.68
C GLY A 77 -5.59 0.99 10.68
N PHE A 78 -4.97 0.59 11.80
CA PHE A 78 -4.48 1.53 12.81
C PHE A 78 -3.41 2.48 12.25
N CYS A 79 -2.39 1.94 11.58
CA CYS A 79 -1.29 2.75 11.06
C CYS A 79 -1.73 3.67 9.93
N GLU A 80 -2.62 3.21 9.05
CA GLU A 80 -3.20 3.99 7.95
C GLU A 80 -4.02 5.17 8.47
N ALA A 81 -4.87 4.93 9.49
CA ALA A 81 -5.63 5.99 10.14
C ALA A 81 -4.70 7.03 10.78
N ARG A 82 -3.65 6.59 11.49
CA ARG A 82 -2.66 7.48 12.13
C ARG A 82 -1.84 8.28 11.12
N ALA A 83 -1.42 7.66 10.02
CA ALA A 83 -0.70 8.34 8.95
C ALA A 83 -1.55 9.46 8.33
N ARG A 84 -2.83 9.18 8.03
CA ARG A 84 -3.77 10.18 7.52
C ARG A 84 -4.01 11.32 8.50
N GLU A 85 -4.34 11.02 9.76
CA GLU A 85 -4.55 12.03 10.80
C GLU A 85 -3.32 12.92 10.98
N PHE A 86 -2.12 12.35 10.90
CA PHE A 86 -0.89 13.12 11.04
C PHE A 86 -0.59 13.98 9.81
N ALA A 87 -0.87 13.50 8.60
CA ALA A 87 -0.78 14.31 7.40
C ALA A 87 -1.74 15.52 7.45
N GLU A 88 -2.97 15.33 7.92
CA GLU A 88 -3.95 16.41 8.14
C GLU A 88 -3.46 17.43 9.16
N LYS A 89 -2.82 16.99 10.25
CA LYS A 89 -2.20 17.90 11.24
C LYS A 89 -1.06 18.72 10.62
N GLN A 90 -0.21 18.11 9.81
CA GLN A 90 0.86 18.81 9.11
C GLN A 90 0.28 19.85 8.15
N ALA A 91 -0.82 19.53 7.47
CA ALA A 91 -1.56 20.50 6.66
C ALA A 91 -2.12 21.67 7.49
N GLY A 92 -2.66 21.39 8.69
CA GLY A 92 -3.04 22.42 9.65
C GLY A 92 -1.87 23.31 10.14
N TRP A 93 -0.63 22.83 10.01
CA TRP A 93 0.59 23.59 10.28
C TRP A 93 1.19 24.27 9.03
N GLY A 94 0.46 24.27 7.92
CA GLY A 94 0.83 24.95 6.68
C GLY A 94 1.60 24.11 5.67
N TRP A 95 1.78 22.80 5.91
CA TRP A 95 2.42 21.92 4.93
C TRP A 95 1.43 21.52 3.82
N ASN A 96 1.88 21.44 2.58
CA ASN A 96 1.10 20.80 1.53
C ASN A 96 1.40 19.31 1.51
N CYS A 97 0.46 18.47 1.95
CA CYS A 97 0.63 17.02 2.03
C CYS A 97 -0.16 16.30 0.94
N GLU A 98 0.55 15.54 0.11
CA GLU A 98 -0.02 14.74 -0.97
C GLU A 98 0.11 13.24 -0.65
N ARG A 99 -1.00 12.51 -0.78
CA ARG A 99 -0.98 11.05 -0.70
C ARG A 99 -0.33 10.50 -1.97
N GLN A 100 0.66 9.63 -1.81
CA GLN A 100 1.26 8.88 -2.89
C GLN A 100 0.77 7.44 -2.79
N SER A 101 0.03 7.00 -3.81
CA SER A 101 -0.15 5.58 -4.05
C SER A 101 1.18 5.04 -4.59
N ALA A 102 1.65 3.91 -4.08
CA ALA A 102 2.72 3.18 -4.76
C ALA A 102 2.34 3.05 -6.26
N PRO A 103 3.25 3.35 -7.19
CA PRO A 103 2.95 3.16 -8.60
C PRO A 103 2.60 1.68 -8.78
N ALA A 104 1.38 1.40 -9.22
CA ALA A 104 1.07 0.11 -9.81
C ALA A 104 1.95 0.02 -11.04
N ASP A 105 2.99 -0.81 -10.97
CA ASP A 105 3.97 -1.12 -12.02
C ASP A 105 3.57 -0.55 -13.40
N THR A 106 4.01 0.66 -13.72
CA THR A 106 4.21 1.03 -15.12
C THR A 106 5.43 0.24 -15.57
N VAL A 107 5.20 -1.02 -15.94
CA VAL A 107 6.03 -1.71 -16.93
C VAL A 107 5.81 -1.03 -18.28
N GLU A 108 6.20 0.23 -18.41
CA GLU A 108 6.54 0.78 -19.71
C GLU A 108 7.87 0.16 -20.11
N GLY A 109 7.80 -0.68 -21.14
CA GLY A 109 8.88 -1.55 -21.58
C GLY A 109 10.21 -0.84 -21.75
N VAL A 110 11.18 -1.23 -20.93
CA VAL A 110 12.59 -1.16 -21.31
C VAL A 110 12.89 -2.47 -22.05
N MET A 111 12.78 -2.40 -23.37
CA MET A 111 13.41 -3.37 -24.26
C MET A 111 14.93 -3.18 -24.13
N PRO A 112 15.73 -4.22 -23.82
CA PRO A 112 17.18 -4.08 -23.85
C PRO A 112 17.66 -3.96 -25.29
N ASP A 113 18.38 -2.88 -25.61
CA ASP A 113 19.11 -2.74 -26.87
C ASP A 113 20.20 -3.83 -26.94
N THR A 114 19.96 -4.84 -27.79
CA THR A 114 20.98 -5.81 -28.17
C THR A 114 21.87 -5.21 -29.25
N ASN A 115 22.88 -4.43 -28.84
CA ASN A 115 23.95 -3.99 -29.75
C ASN A 115 25.28 -4.54 -29.23
N ASN A 116 25.43 -5.85 -29.30
CA ASN A 116 26.74 -6.51 -29.35
C ASN A 116 27.04 -6.84 -30.81
N GLU A 117 27.39 -5.81 -31.57
CA GLU A 117 28.05 -5.99 -32.87
C GLU A 117 29.56 -5.82 -32.66
N ARG A 118 30.20 -6.99 -32.54
CA ARG A 118 31.59 -7.34 -32.86
C ARG A 118 32.40 -6.27 -33.63
N ASP A 119 33.48 -5.82 -33.01
CA ASP A 119 34.76 -5.45 -33.66
C ASP A 119 35.93 -5.91 -32.77
#